data_AF-A0AA39HBR7-F1
#
_entry.id   AF-A0AA39HBR7-F1
#
_cell.length_a   1.000
_cell.length_b   1.000
_cell.length_c   1.000
_cell.angle_alpha   90.00
_cell.angle_beta   90.00
_cell.angle_gamma   90.00
#
_symmetry.space_group_name_H-M   'P 1'
#
loop_
_entity.id
_entity.type
_entity.pdbx_description
1 polymer ?
#
loop_
_entity_poly.entity_id
_entity_poly.type
_entity_poly.pdbx_seq_one_letter_code
_entity_poly.pdbx_strand_id
1 'polypeptide(L)'
;MCCRGVVLAFSVALLFLGSVEAGSGSQESRDKFSKRGSCVKKDQNGDCPLKEGLHNASLQLSGSDLVNFNVVVDQVNEILSNASLTDDEQISACGYLLLIFFKQYHFNDFCDVAQQVDGEQTEGLLFVGSDGDCDVTRALKHKCAAASSGMQLHECQWLVSQIHSVIIGSDDVHYKHVLIEEVFQDFEAQFGAADFEAFSEIQITSFGFLGQFRRVCKQFHRLANIHNLFMGGNNCAFLQGINASAQDSNAPWSRSDRTQLLDFISSLQIVINDNTLADFDKMRACVHAFRQFLLTFEFMEARMRILISVGSQFNFGSFGDFFDCFSFMSVIQPGVTGVPGAPVSGATQLPNSPPSPCRPELPHRKPLWFRFSHFEHLFSARAGQSQCIMANDMTNDCSNSSYGLTRAEQTSTLDLISNIQAHSQQAGIAMTIAQNIVIDWKQFLKINNFLFASIREFSIFLEVIFGSFGDFLDCFDIMCVLNPSGTEVPSLPPMTTPMPPTTTMMTGNCATAGPLFQLNNNHSIVVDSLYTDCNSYNGTQCVNFKPYILKIDNSVVRNTTLTTDGQRINAFAYIITQYCGTNSQRLFWVMNSQMSNGWGSVQQLCNCNGTMSG
;
A
#
# COMPACT_ATOMS: atom_id res chain seq x y z
N MET A 1 -9.10 -24.47 -17.48
CA MET A 1 -9.00 -24.85 -16.05
C MET A 1 -7.70 -25.58 -15.72
N CYS A 2 -7.00 -26.25 -16.65
CA CYS A 2 -5.73 -26.96 -16.38
C CYS A 2 -4.51 -26.09 -16.02
N CYS A 3 -4.42 -24.83 -16.47
CA CYS A 3 -3.22 -24.01 -16.25
C CYS A 3 -3.08 -23.41 -14.83
N ARG A 4 -4.10 -23.56 -13.96
CA ARG A 4 -4.01 -23.13 -12.55
C ARG A 4 -3.04 -23.98 -11.73
N GLY A 5 -2.91 -25.27 -12.04
CA GLY A 5 -1.97 -26.18 -11.38
C GLY A 5 -0.51 -25.86 -11.69
N VAL A 6 -0.24 -25.40 -12.90
CA VAL A 6 1.09 -24.98 -13.38
C VAL A 6 1.57 -23.72 -12.65
N VAL A 7 0.67 -22.74 -12.49
CA VAL A 7 0.95 -21.49 -11.76
C VAL A 7 1.25 -21.79 -10.28
N LEU A 8 0.48 -22.66 -9.64
CA LEU A 8 0.70 -23.07 -8.24
C LEU A 8 2.01 -23.86 -8.05
N ALA A 9 2.32 -24.82 -8.94
CA ALA A 9 3.52 -25.65 -8.81
C ALA A 9 4.82 -24.85 -9.04
N PHE A 10 4.81 -23.88 -9.95
CA PHE A 10 5.97 -23.06 -10.26
C PHE A 10 6.20 -21.97 -9.20
N SER A 11 5.13 -21.37 -8.67
CA SER A 11 5.21 -20.47 -7.49
C SER A 11 5.73 -21.19 -6.25
N VAL A 12 5.39 -22.47 -6.07
CA VAL A 12 5.90 -23.29 -4.95
C VAL A 12 7.38 -23.63 -5.11
N ALA A 13 7.88 -23.82 -6.33
CA ALA A 13 9.30 -24.06 -6.57
C ALA A 13 10.18 -22.79 -6.44
N LEU A 14 9.59 -21.59 -6.60
CA LEU A 14 10.28 -20.31 -6.37
C LEU A 14 10.17 -19.79 -4.92
N LEU A 15 9.47 -20.51 -4.03
CA LEU A 15 9.50 -20.26 -2.57
C LEU A 15 10.93 -20.32 -1.99
N PHE A 16 11.90 -20.87 -2.72
CA PHE A 16 13.32 -20.89 -2.34
C PHE A 16 14.05 -19.54 -2.45
N LEU A 17 13.42 -18.49 -3.02
CA LEU A 17 13.93 -17.12 -2.91
C LEU A 17 13.66 -16.46 -1.54
N GLY A 18 13.00 -17.17 -0.62
CA GLY A 18 12.96 -16.85 0.79
C GLY A 18 11.54 -16.64 1.30
N SER A 19 11.24 -17.35 2.39
CA SER A 19 10.17 -17.05 3.34
C SER A 19 10.15 -15.55 3.66
N VAL A 20 9.05 -14.88 3.35
CA VAL A 20 8.85 -13.48 3.74
C VAL A 20 8.51 -13.46 5.22
N GLU A 21 9.54 -13.22 6.04
CA GLU A 21 9.40 -12.49 7.31
C GLU A 21 8.63 -11.18 7.04
N ALA A 22 7.94 -10.65 8.05
CA ALA A 22 7.01 -9.52 7.93
C ALA A 22 7.67 -8.21 7.42
N GLY A 23 7.96 -8.12 6.12
CA GLY A 23 8.53 -6.96 5.45
C GLY A 23 7.52 -6.26 4.54
N SER A 24 7.77 -4.99 4.20
CA SER A 24 7.00 -4.28 3.18
C SER A 24 7.18 -4.96 1.81
N GLY A 25 6.20 -4.82 0.90
CA GLY A 25 6.34 -5.38 -0.46
C GLY A 25 7.57 -4.89 -1.22
N SER A 26 8.08 -3.69 -0.89
CA SER A 26 9.33 -3.18 -1.44
C SER A 26 10.57 -3.91 -0.90
N GLN A 27 10.56 -4.29 0.39
CA GLN A 27 11.65 -5.05 1.00
C GLN A 27 11.70 -6.46 0.42
N GLU A 28 10.56 -7.11 0.26
CA GLU A 28 10.48 -8.42 -0.38
C GLU A 28 11.06 -8.41 -1.81
N SER A 29 10.74 -7.37 -2.60
CA SER A 29 11.28 -7.24 -3.94
C SER A 29 12.82 -7.08 -3.93
N ARG A 30 13.36 -6.27 -3.01
CA ARG A 30 14.81 -6.12 -2.82
C ARG A 30 15.47 -7.42 -2.36
N ASP A 31 14.84 -8.15 -1.45
CA ASP A 31 15.35 -9.41 -0.94
C ASP A 31 15.40 -10.47 -2.04
N LYS A 32 14.33 -10.59 -2.84
CA LYS A 32 14.28 -11.46 -4.03
C LYS A 32 15.40 -11.11 -5.00
N PHE A 33 15.57 -9.82 -5.31
CA PHE A 33 16.63 -9.35 -6.21
C PHE A 33 18.05 -9.61 -5.67
N SER A 34 18.26 -9.45 -4.36
CA SER A 34 19.56 -9.72 -3.72
C SER A 34 19.95 -11.20 -3.76
N LYS A 35 18.95 -12.10 -3.76
CA LYS A 35 19.14 -13.56 -3.78
C LYS A 35 19.05 -14.16 -5.19
N ARG A 36 18.79 -13.35 -6.22
CA ARG A 36 18.50 -13.81 -7.60
C ARG A 36 19.42 -14.91 -8.14
N GLY A 37 20.73 -14.82 -7.88
CA GLY A 37 21.71 -15.80 -8.35
C GLY A 37 21.48 -17.22 -7.81
N SER A 38 20.81 -17.38 -6.65
CA SER A 38 20.50 -18.70 -6.11
C SER A 38 19.52 -19.50 -6.97
N CYS A 39 18.74 -18.85 -7.85
CA CYS A 39 17.77 -19.53 -8.72
C CYS A 39 18.41 -20.34 -9.84
N VAL A 40 19.58 -19.90 -10.31
CA VAL A 40 20.27 -20.49 -11.47
C VAL A 40 21.57 -21.21 -11.08
N LYS A 41 22.08 -20.95 -9.88
CA LYS A 41 23.25 -21.65 -9.33
C LYS A 41 23.00 -23.15 -9.22
N LYS A 42 23.93 -23.90 -9.79
CA LYS A 42 23.89 -25.36 -9.79
C LYS A 42 24.38 -25.94 -8.46
N ASP A 43 23.72 -26.99 -8.02
CA ASP A 43 24.17 -27.84 -6.92
C ASP A 43 25.28 -28.81 -7.38
N GLN A 44 25.67 -29.73 -6.51
CA GLN A 44 26.70 -30.73 -6.79
C GLN A 44 26.31 -31.73 -7.90
N ASN A 45 25.03 -31.83 -8.24
CA ASN A 45 24.49 -32.71 -9.27
C ASN A 45 24.29 -31.99 -10.61
N GLY A 46 24.51 -30.67 -10.68
CA GLY A 46 24.27 -29.88 -11.88
C GLY A 46 22.83 -29.39 -12.04
N ASP A 47 21.99 -29.59 -11.02
CA ASP A 47 20.61 -29.11 -10.94
C ASP A 47 20.54 -27.74 -10.27
N CYS A 48 19.50 -26.98 -10.57
CA CYS A 48 19.24 -25.69 -9.93
C CYS A 48 17.74 -25.51 -9.65
N PRO A 49 17.36 -24.61 -8.72
CA PRO A 49 15.96 -24.40 -8.35
C PRO A 49 15.04 -24.07 -9.53
N LEU A 50 15.54 -23.34 -10.54
CA LEU A 50 14.75 -23.05 -11.74
C LEU A 50 14.42 -24.32 -12.55
N LYS A 51 15.38 -25.25 -12.70
CA LYS A 51 15.13 -26.53 -13.39
C LYS A 51 14.14 -27.39 -12.64
N GLU A 52 14.27 -27.47 -11.32
CA GLU A 52 13.34 -28.22 -10.48
C GLU A 52 11.92 -27.64 -10.58
N GLY A 53 11.78 -26.30 -10.57
CA GLY A 53 10.49 -25.64 -10.74
C GLY A 53 9.85 -25.88 -12.10
N LEU A 54 10.64 -25.81 -13.17
CA LEU A 54 10.21 -26.16 -14.53
C LEU A 54 9.75 -27.61 -14.61
N HIS A 55 10.49 -28.54 -14.00
CA HIS A 55 10.10 -29.94 -13.95
C HIS A 55 8.77 -30.14 -13.21
N ASN A 56 8.63 -29.57 -12.01
CA ASN A 56 7.41 -29.67 -11.22
C ASN A 56 6.19 -29.08 -11.94
N ALA A 57 6.38 -28.00 -12.69
CA ALA A 57 5.34 -27.40 -13.51
C ALA A 57 4.95 -28.27 -14.70
N SER A 58 5.90 -28.97 -15.33
CA SER A 58 5.62 -29.86 -16.46
C SER A 58 4.75 -31.05 -16.02
N LEU A 59 4.91 -31.53 -14.79
CA LEU A 59 4.07 -32.60 -14.21
C LEU A 59 2.58 -32.21 -14.13
N GLN A 60 2.26 -30.92 -14.18
CA GLN A 60 0.88 -30.41 -14.15
C GLN A 60 0.29 -30.18 -15.55
N LEU A 61 1.08 -30.37 -16.61
CA LEU A 61 0.67 -30.19 -17.99
C LEU A 61 0.39 -31.53 -18.67
N SER A 62 -0.42 -31.50 -19.73
CA SER A 62 -0.70 -32.67 -20.55
C SER A 62 -1.02 -32.26 -22.00
N GLY A 63 -0.99 -33.22 -22.92
CA GLY A 63 -1.33 -32.97 -24.32
C GLY A 63 -0.35 -32.01 -25.02
N SER A 64 -0.89 -31.15 -25.90
CA SER A 64 -0.10 -30.16 -26.66
C SER A 64 0.61 -29.14 -25.78
N ASP A 65 0.02 -28.79 -24.64
CA ASP A 65 0.58 -27.78 -23.74
C ASP A 65 1.87 -28.29 -23.07
N LEU A 66 1.92 -29.58 -22.72
CA LEU A 66 3.14 -30.21 -22.21
C LEU A 66 4.24 -30.27 -23.27
N VAL A 67 3.89 -30.61 -24.52
CA VAL A 67 4.85 -30.67 -25.63
C VAL A 67 5.48 -29.29 -25.85
N ASN A 68 4.65 -28.25 -25.96
CA ASN A 68 5.13 -26.88 -26.16
C ASN A 68 5.94 -26.37 -24.97
N PHE A 69 5.52 -26.71 -23.73
CA PHE A 69 6.26 -26.33 -22.54
C PHE A 69 7.63 -27.00 -22.47
N ASN A 70 7.74 -28.29 -22.81
CA ASN A 70 9.01 -29.01 -22.80
C ASN A 70 10.02 -28.42 -23.79
N VAL A 71 9.58 -27.88 -24.93
CA VAL A 71 10.46 -27.12 -25.85
C VAL A 71 11.09 -25.92 -25.15
N VAL A 72 10.30 -25.18 -24.37
CA VAL A 72 10.82 -24.04 -23.58
C VAL A 72 11.73 -24.49 -22.46
N VAL A 73 11.40 -25.60 -21.78
CA VAL A 73 12.27 -26.21 -20.75
C VAL A 73 13.62 -26.61 -21.35
N ASP A 74 13.65 -27.19 -22.54
CA ASP A 74 14.88 -27.56 -23.23
C ASP A 74 15.74 -26.34 -23.58
N GLN A 75 15.12 -25.25 -24.07
CA GLN A 75 15.81 -23.98 -24.32
C GLN A 75 16.38 -23.37 -23.03
N VAL A 76 15.62 -23.38 -21.94
CA VAL A 76 16.11 -22.92 -20.63
C VAL A 76 17.27 -23.79 -20.15
N ASN A 77 17.19 -25.12 -20.31
CA ASN A 77 18.28 -26.02 -19.95
C ASN A 77 19.56 -25.77 -20.75
N GLU A 78 19.44 -25.42 -22.03
CA GLU A 78 20.58 -25.03 -22.88
C GLU A 78 21.25 -23.76 -22.34
N ILE A 79 20.46 -22.72 -22.03
CA ILE A 79 20.95 -21.46 -21.45
C ILE A 79 21.66 -21.71 -20.12
N LEU A 80 21.02 -22.43 -19.20
CA LEU A 80 21.59 -22.74 -17.89
C LEU A 80 22.85 -23.61 -17.98
N SER A 81 23.01 -24.37 -19.06
CA SER A 81 24.20 -25.20 -19.30
C SER A 81 25.34 -24.42 -19.94
N ASN A 82 25.09 -23.21 -20.44
CA ASN A 82 26.10 -22.38 -21.08
C ASN A 82 27.01 -21.70 -20.05
N ALA A 83 28.23 -22.23 -19.91
CA ALA A 83 29.25 -21.71 -19.00
C ALA A 83 29.83 -20.35 -19.41
N SER A 84 29.54 -19.86 -20.61
CA SER A 84 29.96 -18.52 -21.06
C SER A 84 29.03 -17.40 -20.57
N LEU A 85 27.83 -17.74 -20.08
CA LEU A 85 26.88 -16.79 -19.52
C LEU A 85 27.07 -16.68 -18.01
N THR A 86 27.04 -15.45 -17.53
CA THR A 86 26.94 -15.12 -16.09
C THR A 86 25.58 -15.51 -15.53
N ASP A 87 25.46 -15.61 -14.19
CA ASP A 87 24.18 -15.89 -13.53
C ASP A 87 23.10 -14.87 -13.94
N ASP A 88 23.45 -13.58 -14.05
CA ASP A 88 22.52 -12.51 -14.43
C ASP A 88 22.10 -12.61 -15.91
N GLU A 89 23.01 -12.94 -16.83
CA GLU A 89 22.66 -13.21 -18.24
C GLU A 89 21.77 -14.44 -18.39
N GLN A 90 21.99 -15.49 -17.57
CA GLN A 90 21.11 -16.67 -17.54
C GLN A 90 19.72 -16.30 -17.02
N ILE A 91 19.63 -15.54 -15.92
CA ILE A 91 18.35 -15.08 -15.35
C ILE A 91 17.58 -14.24 -16.37
N SER A 92 18.27 -13.29 -16.99
CA SER A 92 17.77 -12.40 -18.03
C SER A 92 17.15 -13.19 -19.20
N ALA A 93 17.94 -14.06 -19.84
CA ALA A 93 17.51 -14.85 -21.00
C ALA A 93 16.39 -15.85 -20.65
N CYS A 94 16.52 -16.58 -19.53
CA CYS A 94 15.48 -17.51 -19.09
C CYS A 94 14.17 -16.78 -18.74
N GLY A 95 14.25 -15.63 -18.06
CA GLY A 95 13.09 -14.84 -17.69
C GLY A 95 12.33 -14.32 -18.91
N TYR A 96 13.05 -13.88 -19.94
CA TYR A 96 12.43 -13.43 -21.19
C TYR A 96 11.71 -14.59 -21.93
N LEU A 97 12.35 -15.76 -22.07
CA LEU A 97 11.73 -16.93 -22.70
C LEU A 97 10.47 -17.40 -21.97
N LEU A 98 10.55 -17.52 -20.63
CA LEU A 98 9.42 -17.94 -19.82
C LEU A 98 8.28 -16.94 -19.92
N LEU A 99 8.58 -15.64 -19.97
CA LEU A 99 7.55 -14.62 -20.12
C LEU A 99 6.86 -14.67 -21.49
N ILE A 100 7.60 -14.91 -22.59
CA ILE A 100 6.97 -15.11 -23.91
C ILE A 100 6.05 -16.32 -23.89
N PHE A 101 6.49 -17.43 -23.29
CA PHE A 101 5.66 -18.63 -23.19
C PHE A 101 4.41 -18.37 -22.35
N PHE A 102 4.57 -17.69 -21.21
CA PHE A 102 3.49 -17.34 -20.31
C PHE A 102 2.82 -16.00 -20.65
N LYS A 103 2.89 -15.48 -21.89
CA LYS A 103 2.33 -14.17 -22.27
C LYS A 103 0.83 -13.98 -21.94
N GLN A 104 0.10 -15.08 -21.64
CA GLN A 104 -1.29 -15.10 -21.17
C GLN A 104 -1.49 -15.26 -19.65
N TYR A 105 -0.42 -15.49 -18.90
CA TYR A 105 -0.41 -15.81 -17.48
C TYR A 105 0.59 -14.90 -16.78
N HIS A 106 0.12 -13.95 -15.96
CA HIS A 106 1.01 -13.09 -15.16
C HIS A 106 1.79 -13.95 -14.18
N PHE A 107 3.03 -14.25 -14.55
CA PHE A 107 4.01 -15.03 -13.82
C PHE A 107 5.05 -14.04 -13.29
N ASN A 108 4.97 -13.68 -12.00
CA ASN A 108 5.56 -12.41 -11.57
C ASN A 108 6.95 -12.58 -10.96
N ASP A 109 7.18 -13.48 -10.01
CA ASP A 109 8.38 -13.37 -9.18
C ASP A 109 9.73 -13.53 -9.91
N PHE A 110 9.90 -14.56 -10.74
CA PHE A 110 11.17 -14.74 -11.48
C PHE A 110 11.29 -13.78 -12.68
N CYS A 111 10.19 -13.51 -13.39
CA CYS A 111 10.18 -12.59 -14.52
C CYS A 111 10.37 -11.13 -14.10
N ASP A 112 9.90 -10.75 -12.92
CA ASP A 112 10.14 -9.44 -12.30
C ASP A 112 11.62 -9.29 -11.96
N VAL A 113 12.21 -10.32 -11.34
CA VAL A 113 13.66 -10.34 -11.04
C VAL A 113 14.48 -10.27 -12.32
N ALA A 114 14.12 -11.01 -13.36
CA ALA A 114 14.80 -10.93 -14.66
C ALA A 114 14.68 -9.53 -15.28
N GLN A 115 13.51 -8.91 -15.21
CA GLN A 115 13.32 -7.55 -15.70
C GLN A 115 14.09 -6.50 -14.88
N GLN A 116 14.26 -6.70 -13.58
CA GLN A 116 15.12 -5.87 -12.74
C GLN A 116 16.61 -6.02 -13.12
N VAL A 117 17.07 -7.25 -13.38
CA VAL A 117 18.43 -7.52 -13.87
C VAL A 117 18.66 -6.82 -15.20
N ASP A 118 17.71 -6.93 -16.12
CA ASP A 118 17.78 -6.25 -17.42
C ASP A 118 17.91 -4.74 -17.24
N GLY A 119 17.16 -4.15 -16.30
CA GLY A 119 17.20 -2.72 -16.00
C GLY A 119 18.58 -2.20 -15.59
N GLU A 120 19.39 -2.99 -14.87
CA GLU A 120 20.78 -2.62 -14.53
C GLU A 120 21.70 -2.62 -15.77
N GLN A 121 21.35 -3.38 -16.81
CA GLN A 121 22.18 -3.58 -18.00
C GLN A 121 21.81 -2.65 -19.18
N THR A 122 20.63 -2.05 -19.19
CA THR A 122 20.18 -1.25 -20.34
C THR A 122 20.83 0.11 -20.49
N GLU A 123 21.38 0.70 -19.42
CA GLU A 123 22.07 2.00 -19.49
C GLU A 123 23.21 1.98 -20.52
N GLY A 124 23.99 0.89 -20.52
CA GLY A 124 25.10 0.66 -21.45
C GLY A 124 24.71 0.69 -22.92
N LEU A 125 23.48 0.25 -23.24
CA LEU A 125 23.02 0.06 -24.60
C LEU A 125 22.72 1.37 -25.33
N LEU A 126 22.58 2.46 -24.58
CA LEU A 126 22.22 3.78 -25.09
C LEU A 126 23.42 4.73 -25.19
N PHE A 127 24.62 4.26 -24.83
CA PHE A 127 25.85 5.02 -25.04
C PHE A 127 26.21 5.07 -26.52
N VAL A 128 26.47 6.29 -26.99
CA VAL A 128 26.85 6.56 -28.38
C VAL A 128 28.33 6.23 -28.57
N GLY A 129 28.62 5.27 -29.44
CA GLY A 129 29.97 4.90 -29.83
C GLY A 129 30.63 5.95 -30.74
N SER A 130 31.90 5.69 -31.10
CA SER A 130 32.65 6.56 -32.02
C SER A 130 32.07 6.63 -33.44
N ASP A 131 31.22 5.66 -33.80
CA ASP A 131 30.46 5.60 -35.05
C ASP A 131 29.19 6.46 -35.05
N GLY A 132 28.85 7.10 -33.91
CA GLY A 132 27.63 7.88 -33.74
C GLY A 132 26.40 7.04 -33.44
N ASP A 133 26.55 5.72 -33.26
CA ASP A 133 25.45 4.80 -32.96
C ASP A 133 25.59 4.18 -31.58
N CYS A 134 24.45 3.90 -30.95
CA CYS A 134 24.37 3.04 -29.77
C CYS A 134 24.04 1.59 -30.17
N ASP A 135 24.15 0.64 -29.24
CA ASP A 135 23.94 -0.79 -29.50
C ASP A 135 22.54 -1.08 -30.04
N VAL A 136 21.52 -0.40 -29.53
CA VAL A 136 20.14 -0.51 -30.02
C VAL A 136 20.03 -0.09 -31.49
N THR A 137 20.56 1.10 -31.83
CA THR A 137 20.51 1.60 -33.21
C THR A 137 21.35 0.75 -34.16
N ARG A 138 22.47 0.18 -33.69
CA ARG A 138 23.33 -0.72 -34.49
C ARG A 138 22.61 -2.02 -34.83
N ALA A 139 21.95 -2.63 -33.85
CA ALA A 139 21.14 -3.84 -34.05
C ALA A 139 19.99 -3.60 -35.04
N LEU A 140 19.29 -2.48 -34.91
CA LEU A 140 18.23 -2.08 -35.85
C LEU A 140 18.77 -1.83 -37.26
N LYS A 141 19.87 -1.09 -37.42
CA LYS A 141 20.49 -0.86 -38.74
C LYS A 141 20.89 -2.16 -39.43
N HIS A 142 21.43 -3.12 -38.67
CA HIS A 142 21.73 -4.45 -39.18
C HIS A 142 20.46 -5.17 -39.68
N LYS A 143 19.36 -5.11 -38.93
CA LYS A 143 18.06 -5.64 -39.39
C LYS A 143 17.58 -4.93 -40.66
N CYS A 144 17.69 -3.60 -40.74
CA CYS A 144 17.25 -2.84 -41.91
C CYS A 144 18.01 -3.26 -43.16
N ALA A 145 19.31 -3.53 -43.06
CA ALA A 145 20.13 -4.02 -44.17
C ALA A 145 19.69 -5.41 -44.67
N ALA A 146 19.05 -6.20 -43.80
CA ALA A 146 18.52 -7.53 -44.12
C ALA A 146 17.01 -7.55 -44.44
N ALA A 147 16.38 -6.37 -44.61
CA ALA A 147 14.94 -6.29 -44.87
C ALA A 147 14.56 -6.98 -46.19
N SER A 148 13.51 -7.81 -46.15
CA SER A 148 13.06 -8.62 -47.29
C SER A 148 12.03 -7.91 -48.18
N SER A 149 11.49 -6.78 -47.72
CA SER A 149 10.50 -5.98 -48.44
C SER A 149 10.76 -4.47 -48.28
N GLY A 150 10.29 -3.67 -49.23
CA GLY A 150 10.39 -2.21 -49.14
C GLY A 150 9.59 -1.63 -47.96
N MET A 151 8.53 -2.30 -47.53
CA MET A 151 7.72 -1.92 -46.36
C MET A 151 8.49 -2.16 -45.07
N GLN A 152 9.08 -3.35 -44.90
CA GLN A 152 9.92 -3.67 -43.73
C GLN A 152 11.15 -2.75 -43.65
N LEU A 153 11.74 -2.41 -44.80
CA LEU A 153 12.84 -1.44 -44.86
C LEU A 153 12.39 -0.05 -44.39
N HIS A 154 11.21 0.41 -44.82
CA HIS A 154 10.67 1.71 -44.42
C HIS A 154 10.38 1.78 -42.91
N GLU A 155 9.70 0.76 -42.36
CA GLU A 155 9.42 0.64 -40.92
C GLU A 155 10.70 0.65 -40.09
N CYS A 156 11.68 -0.16 -40.51
CA CYS A 156 12.96 -0.25 -39.81
C CYS A 156 13.73 1.09 -39.83
N GLN A 157 13.79 1.76 -40.99
CA GLN A 157 14.44 3.07 -41.12
C GLN A 157 13.75 4.15 -40.30
N TRP A 158 12.41 4.13 -40.24
CA TRP A 158 11.64 5.02 -39.38
C TRP A 158 12.04 4.81 -37.91
N LEU A 159 12.04 3.55 -37.45
CA LEU A 159 12.36 3.23 -36.05
C LEU A 159 13.79 3.62 -35.68
N VAL A 160 14.77 3.34 -36.55
CA VAL A 160 16.15 3.79 -36.39
C VAL A 160 16.23 5.31 -36.25
N SER A 161 15.54 6.06 -37.13
CA SER A 161 15.59 7.52 -37.13
C SER A 161 14.98 8.13 -35.87
N GLN A 162 13.85 7.61 -35.40
CA GLN A 162 13.18 8.11 -34.20
C GLN A 162 14.01 7.83 -32.95
N ILE A 163 14.46 6.58 -32.76
CA ILE A 163 15.31 6.23 -31.61
C ILE A 163 16.60 7.03 -31.62
N HIS A 164 17.28 7.17 -32.77
CA HIS A 164 18.50 7.96 -32.86
C HIS A 164 18.28 9.43 -32.46
N SER A 165 17.13 10.01 -32.80
CA SER A 165 16.75 11.36 -32.39
C SER A 165 16.60 11.49 -30.87
N VAL A 166 16.02 10.47 -30.22
CA VAL A 166 15.93 10.41 -28.74
C VAL A 166 17.31 10.29 -28.10
N ILE A 167 18.18 9.45 -28.65
CA ILE A 167 19.53 9.21 -28.11
C ILE A 167 20.37 10.49 -28.09
N ILE A 168 20.26 11.33 -29.13
CA ILE A 168 20.98 12.60 -29.24
C ILE A 168 20.27 13.73 -28.48
N GLY A 169 18.94 13.68 -28.37
CA GLY A 169 18.12 14.79 -27.86
C GLY A 169 18.04 14.91 -26.33
N SER A 170 18.49 13.92 -25.57
CA SER A 170 18.46 13.91 -24.11
C SER A 170 19.82 13.49 -23.54
N ASP A 171 20.19 13.99 -22.36
CA ASP A 171 21.36 13.51 -21.61
C ASP A 171 20.97 12.54 -20.48
N ASP A 172 19.71 12.55 -20.04
CA ASP A 172 19.20 11.66 -19.00
C ASP A 172 18.84 10.30 -19.59
N VAL A 173 19.56 9.25 -19.15
CA VAL A 173 19.39 7.89 -19.67
C VAL A 173 18.04 7.30 -19.26
N HIS A 174 17.51 7.56 -18.07
CA HIS A 174 16.19 7.08 -17.68
C HIS A 174 15.09 7.75 -18.51
N TYR A 175 15.23 9.05 -18.79
CA TYR A 175 14.30 9.76 -19.65
C TYR A 175 14.39 9.28 -21.12
N LYS A 176 15.57 8.87 -21.61
CA LYS A 176 15.68 8.20 -22.92
C LYS A 176 14.82 6.95 -23.00
N HIS A 177 14.80 6.12 -21.95
CA HIS A 177 13.96 4.92 -21.93
C HIS A 177 12.47 5.25 -22.02
N VAL A 178 12.01 6.33 -21.37
CA VAL A 178 10.63 6.84 -21.48
C VAL A 178 10.31 7.20 -22.92
N LEU A 179 11.12 8.06 -23.52
CA LEU A 179 10.93 8.54 -24.89
C LEU A 179 11.04 7.42 -25.93
N ILE A 180 11.90 6.42 -25.72
CA ILE A 180 12.00 5.27 -26.61
C ILE A 180 10.73 4.40 -26.53
N GLU A 181 10.11 4.22 -25.36
CA GLU A 181 8.81 3.55 -25.30
C GLU A 181 7.71 4.34 -26.01
N GLU A 182 7.71 5.68 -25.92
CA GLU A 182 6.78 6.51 -26.70
C GLU A 182 6.98 6.29 -28.21
N VAL A 183 8.24 6.20 -28.68
CA VAL A 183 8.54 5.84 -30.08
C VAL A 183 8.00 4.45 -30.46
N PHE A 184 8.08 3.46 -29.55
CA PHE A 184 7.50 2.14 -29.80
C PHE A 184 5.97 2.18 -29.84
N GLN A 185 5.32 2.99 -29.01
CA GLN A 185 3.87 3.17 -29.05
C GLN A 185 3.43 3.85 -30.34
N ASP A 186 4.17 4.88 -30.79
CA ASP A 186 3.93 5.55 -32.07
C ASP A 186 4.11 4.59 -33.25
N PHE A 187 5.12 3.71 -33.19
CA PHE A 187 5.31 2.65 -34.18
C PHE A 187 4.09 1.73 -34.26
N GLU A 188 3.60 1.24 -33.12
CA GLU A 188 2.43 0.35 -33.08
C GLU A 188 1.15 1.05 -33.55
N ALA A 189 0.99 2.34 -33.26
CA ALA A 189 -0.13 3.14 -33.74
C ALA A 189 -0.08 3.38 -35.25
N GLN A 190 1.12 3.54 -35.81
CA GLN A 190 1.32 3.84 -37.23
C GLN A 190 1.30 2.60 -38.13
N PHE A 191 1.96 1.53 -37.71
CA PHE A 191 2.18 0.33 -38.54
C PHE A 191 1.38 -0.88 -38.04
N GLY A 192 1.25 -1.03 -36.72
CA GLY A 192 0.52 -2.12 -36.10
C GLY A 192 1.38 -2.90 -35.09
N ALA A 193 0.73 -3.45 -34.06
CA ALA A 193 1.41 -4.23 -33.02
C ALA A 193 2.04 -5.54 -33.56
N ALA A 194 1.41 -6.17 -34.55
CA ALA A 194 1.93 -7.39 -35.17
C ALA A 194 3.26 -7.14 -35.91
N ASP A 195 3.41 -5.98 -36.53
CA ASP A 195 4.63 -5.59 -37.23
C ASP A 195 5.78 -5.35 -36.24
N PHE A 196 5.49 -4.77 -35.06
CA PHE A 196 6.49 -4.62 -34.01
C PHE A 196 7.02 -5.96 -33.48
N GLU A 197 6.16 -6.98 -33.34
CA GLU A 197 6.58 -8.31 -32.87
C GLU A 197 7.69 -8.90 -33.76
N ALA A 198 7.72 -8.60 -35.07
CA ALA A 198 8.79 -9.04 -35.97
C ALA A 198 10.16 -8.36 -35.69
N PHE A 199 10.15 -7.20 -35.02
CA PHE A 199 11.36 -6.52 -34.55
C PHE A 199 11.76 -7.00 -33.14
N SER A 200 10.85 -7.57 -32.36
CA SER A 200 11.11 -7.97 -30.98
C SER A 200 12.24 -8.99 -30.84
N GLU A 201 12.43 -9.86 -31.85
CA GLU A 201 13.48 -10.89 -31.91
C GLU A 201 14.85 -10.37 -32.36
N ILE A 202 15.02 -9.07 -32.57
CA ILE A 202 16.31 -8.50 -32.96
C ILE A 202 17.28 -8.60 -31.78
N GLN A 203 18.38 -9.31 -31.98
CA GLN A 203 19.42 -9.43 -30.97
C GLN A 203 20.21 -8.13 -30.81
N ILE A 204 20.36 -7.66 -29.57
CA ILE A 204 21.17 -6.52 -29.16
C ILE A 204 22.38 -7.07 -28.40
N THR A 205 23.53 -7.09 -29.09
CA THR A 205 24.82 -7.50 -28.53
C THR A 205 24.72 -8.75 -27.61
N SER A 206 25.27 -8.69 -26.40
CA SER A 206 25.14 -9.73 -25.38
C SER A 206 23.93 -9.54 -24.47
N PHE A 207 23.22 -8.41 -24.57
CA PHE A 207 22.08 -8.10 -23.69
C PHE A 207 20.88 -9.03 -23.92
N GLY A 208 20.60 -9.40 -25.17
CA GLY A 208 19.44 -10.22 -25.50
C GLY A 208 18.66 -9.63 -26.67
N PHE A 209 17.35 -9.45 -26.51
CA PHE A 209 16.45 -9.09 -27.61
C PHE A 209 15.86 -7.68 -27.49
N LEU A 210 15.47 -7.06 -28.61
CA LEU A 210 14.82 -5.75 -28.63
C LEU A 210 13.50 -5.76 -27.85
N GLY A 211 12.74 -6.86 -27.91
CA GLY A 211 11.52 -7.02 -27.13
C GLY A 211 11.77 -7.00 -25.63
N GLN A 212 12.92 -7.53 -25.18
CA GLN A 212 13.36 -7.50 -23.79
C GLN A 212 13.76 -6.07 -23.38
N PHE A 213 14.51 -5.37 -24.23
CA PHE A 213 14.87 -3.97 -24.01
C PHE A 213 13.62 -3.07 -23.92
N ARG A 214 12.63 -3.29 -24.78
CA ARG A 214 11.35 -2.56 -24.73
C ARG A 214 10.63 -2.77 -23.40
N ARG A 215 10.68 -3.97 -22.80
CA ARG A 215 10.05 -4.21 -21.50
C ARG A 215 10.64 -3.31 -20.41
N VAL A 216 11.95 -3.09 -20.41
CA VAL A 216 12.59 -2.15 -19.48
C VAL A 216 12.12 -0.71 -19.77
N CYS A 217 12.05 -0.32 -21.05
CA CYS A 217 11.52 0.99 -21.45
C CYS A 217 10.08 1.21 -20.95
N LYS A 218 9.21 0.19 -21.02
CA LYS A 218 7.85 0.24 -20.46
C LYS A 218 7.83 0.54 -18.97
N GLN A 219 8.75 0.00 -18.17
CA GLN A 219 8.78 0.28 -16.74
C GLN A 219 9.22 1.72 -16.44
N PHE A 220 10.22 2.24 -17.16
CA PHE A 220 10.59 3.65 -17.05
C PHE A 220 9.46 4.59 -17.48
N HIS A 221 8.77 4.27 -18.57
CA HIS A 221 7.59 5.02 -19.01
C HIS A 221 6.47 5.00 -17.96
N ARG A 222 6.18 3.85 -17.35
CA ARG A 222 5.21 3.73 -16.25
C ARG A 222 5.65 4.54 -15.03
N LEU A 223 6.92 4.45 -14.66
CA LEU A 223 7.51 5.22 -13.56
C LEU A 223 7.29 6.73 -13.75
N ALA A 224 7.56 7.25 -14.95
CA ALA A 224 7.33 8.67 -15.27
C ALA A 224 5.84 9.08 -15.14
N ASN A 225 4.92 8.11 -15.28
CA ASN A 225 3.48 8.33 -15.27
C ASN A 225 2.78 8.01 -13.94
N ILE A 226 3.50 7.63 -12.88
CA ILE A 226 2.87 7.33 -11.57
C ILE A 226 2.14 8.54 -11.02
N HIS A 227 2.70 9.74 -11.17
CA HIS A 227 2.03 10.96 -10.74
C HIS A 227 0.68 11.15 -11.43
N ASN A 228 0.64 10.96 -12.75
CA ASN A 228 -0.58 11.04 -13.56
C ASN A 228 -1.61 9.97 -13.16
N LEU A 229 -1.14 8.84 -12.62
CA LEU A 229 -1.99 7.75 -12.14
C LEU A 229 -2.79 8.14 -10.88
N PHE A 230 -2.19 8.91 -9.98
CA PHE A 230 -2.80 9.34 -8.70
C PHE A 230 -3.33 10.78 -8.70
N MET A 231 -3.04 11.57 -9.73
CA MET A 231 -3.55 12.93 -9.87
C MET A 231 -5.09 12.96 -9.91
N GLY A 232 -5.71 13.89 -9.18
CA GLY A 232 -7.17 14.06 -9.15
C GLY A 232 -7.91 13.39 -7.98
N GLY A 233 -7.19 12.82 -7.01
CA GLY A 233 -7.76 12.23 -5.80
C GLY A 233 -8.73 11.09 -6.13
N ASN A 234 -9.98 11.18 -5.66
CA ASN A 234 -11.03 10.20 -5.98
C ASN A 234 -11.30 9.99 -7.47
N ASN A 235 -10.96 10.97 -8.32
CA ASN A 235 -11.14 10.91 -9.76
C ASN A 235 -9.84 10.54 -10.49
N CYS A 236 -8.84 10.02 -9.79
CA CYS A 236 -7.58 9.65 -10.43
C CYS A 236 -7.74 8.47 -11.39
N ALA A 237 -6.80 8.39 -12.34
CA ALA A 237 -6.79 7.35 -13.37
C ALA A 237 -6.73 5.92 -12.79
N PHE A 238 -6.06 5.76 -11.64
CA PHE A 238 -5.99 4.50 -10.92
C PHE A 238 -7.36 3.99 -10.50
N LEU A 239 -8.09 4.80 -9.72
CA LEU A 239 -9.40 4.42 -9.18
C LEU A 239 -10.46 4.32 -10.29
N GLN A 240 -10.39 5.20 -11.30
CA GLN A 240 -11.27 5.12 -12.45
C GLN A 240 -11.11 3.80 -13.21
N GLY A 241 -9.88 3.32 -13.41
CA GLY A 241 -9.62 2.05 -14.08
C GLY A 241 -10.21 0.85 -13.34
N ILE A 242 -9.98 0.76 -12.02
CA ILE A 242 -10.53 -0.30 -11.17
C ILE A 242 -12.07 -0.24 -11.16
N ASN A 243 -12.63 0.96 -11.01
CA ASN A 243 -14.09 1.15 -10.98
C ASN A 243 -14.74 0.82 -12.33
N ALA A 244 -14.13 1.23 -13.44
CA ALA A 244 -14.62 0.89 -14.78
C ALA A 244 -14.65 -0.63 -15.00
N SER A 245 -13.61 -1.35 -14.58
CA SER A 245 -13.59 -2.81 -14.66
C SER A 245 -14.67 -3.47 -13.79
N ALA A 246 -14.90 -2.96 -12.56
CA ALA A 246 -15.96 -3.47 -11.69
C ALA A 246 -17.37 -3.22 -12.25
N GLN A 247 -17.54 -2.14 -13.01
CA GLN A 247 -18.82 -1.77 -13.63
C GLN A 247 -19.05 -2.43 -14.99
N ASP A 248 -18.00 -2.86 -15.70
CA ASP A 248 -18.12 -3.49 -17.01
C ASP A 248 -19.01 -4.74 -16.96
N SER A 249 -20.12 -4.73 -17.70
CA SER A 249 -21.07 -5.85 -17.80
C SER A 249 -20.49 -7.05 -18.55
N ASN A 250 -19.48 -6.84 -19.39
CA ASN A 250 -18.85 -7.88 -20.21
C ASN A 250 -17.69 -8.55 -19.48
N ALA A 251 -17.14 -7.91 -18.44
CA ALA A 251 -16.08 -8.50 -17.64
C ALA A 251 -16.62 -9.69 -16.81
N PRO A 252 -15.85 -10.78 -16.68
CA PRO A 252 -16.25 -12.01 -15.99
C PRO A 252 -16.21 -11.87 -14.46
N TRP A 253 -16.89 -10.85 -13.94
CA TRP A 253 -17.06 -10.58 -12.51
C TRP A 253 -18.42 -11.08 -12.02
N SER A 254 -18.40 -11.92 -11.00
CA SER A 254 -19.62 -12.27 -10.27
C SER A 254 -20.19 -11.02 -9.57
N ARG A 255 -21.47 -11.05 -9.16
CA ARG A 255 -22.04 -9.96 -8.35
C ARG A 255 -21.27 -9.75 -7.05
N SER A 256 -20.81 -10.83 -6.42
CA SER A 256 -19.98 -10.79 -5.21
C SER A 256 -18.62 -10.16 -5.50
N ASP A 257 -17.98 -10.54 -6.60
CA ASP A 257 -16.66 -10.02 -7.01
C ASP A 257 -16.73 -8.50 -7.21
N ARG A 258 -17.81 -7.99 -7.82
CA ARG A 258 -18.03 -6.56 -8.01
C ARG A 258 -18.16 -5.82 -6.67
N THR A 259 -18.91 -6.38 -5.72
CA THR A 259 -19.00 -5.80 -4.36
C THR A 259 -17.62 -5.73 -3.71
N GLN A 260 -16.83 -6.81 -3.78
CA GLN A 260 -15.48 -6.83 -3.21
C GLN A 260 -14.53 -5.82 -3.88
N LEU A 261 -14.63 -5.65 -5.20
CA LEU A 261 -13.86 -4.62 -5.91
C LEU A 261 -14.25 -3.20 -5.48
N LEU A 262 -15.53 -2.93 -5.27
CA LEU A 262 -16.01 -1.61 -4.81
C LEU A 262 -15.58 -1.32 -3.36
N ASP A 263 -15.59 -2.32 -2.49
CA ASP A 263 -15.08 -2.21 -1.13
C ASP A 263 -13.55 -1.97 -1.14
N PHE A 264 -12.82 -2.69 -2.00
CA PHE A 264 -11.41 -2.47 -2.22
C PHE A 264 -11.11 -1.04 -2.72
N ILE A 265 -11.83 -0.54 -3.73
CA ILE A 265 -11.74 0.84 -4.22
C ILE A 265 -11.94 1.84 -3.07
N SER A 266 -12.96 1.62 -2.24
CA SER A 266 -13.28 2.51 -1.11
C SER A 266 -12.14 2.56 -0.09
N SER A 267 -11.46 1.43 0.14
CA SER A 267 -10.27 1.38 1.01
C SER A 267 -9.08 2.17 0.45
N LEU A 268 -8.89 2.16 -0.88
CA LEU A 268 -7.79 2.87 -1.54
C LEU A 268 -8.00 4.39 -1.59
N GLN A 269 -9.24 4.86 -1.59
CA GLN A 269 -9.57 6.29 -1.60
C GLN A 269 -8.94 7.04 -0.44
N ILE A 270 -8.86 6.43 0.75
CA ILE A 270 -8.26 7.04 1.94
C ILE A 270 -6.79 7.39 1.68
N VAL A 271 -6.04 6.44 1.12
CA VAL A 271 -4.62 6.59 0.79
C VAL A 271 -4.41 7.58 -0.35
N ILE A 272 -5.22 7.48 -1.41
CA ILE A 272 -5.03 8.28 -2.63
C ILE A 272 -5.33 9.76 -2.39
N ASN A 273 -6.34 10.05 -1.56
CA ASN A 273 -6.70 11.42 -1.19
C ASN A 273 -5.77 12.04 -0.15
N ASP A 274 -4.88 11.26 0.46
CA ASP A 274 -3.88 11.82 1.36
C ASP A 274 -2.81 12.57 0.56
N ASN A 275 -2.97 13.89 0.50
CA ASN A 275 -2.03 14.78 -0.18
C ASN A 275 -0.70 14.94 0.56
N THR A 276 -0.56 14.38 1.76
CA THR A 276 0.72 14.36 2.49
C THR A 276 1.62 13.21 2.05
N LEU A 277 1.06 12.17 1.42
CA LEU A 277 1.82 11.05 0.90
C LEU A 277 2.40 11.38 -0.48
N ALA A 278 3.69 11.04 -0.66
CA ALA A 278 4.31 11.03 -1.97
C ALA A 278 3.71 9.89 -2.83
N ASP A 279 3.79 10.02 -4.15
CA ASP A 279 3.19 9.05 -5.07
C ASP A 279 3.73 7.64 -4.90
N PHE A 280 5.00 7.49 -4.54
CA PHE A 280 5.57 6.16 -4.25
C PHE A 280 5.02 5.56 -2.94
N ASP A 281 4.73 6.38 -1.93
CA ASP A 281 4.10 5.90 -0.69
C ASP A 281 2.64 5.51 -0.93
N LYS A 282 1.93 6.25 -1.79
CA LYS A 282 0.61 5.86 -2.29
C LYS A 282 0.67 4.52 -3.02
N MET A 283 1.64 4.37 -3.92
CA MET A 283 1.87 3.12 -4.65
C MET A 283 2.10 1.94 -3.70
N ARG A 284 3.01 2.10 -2.73
CA ARG A 284 3.30 1.10 -1.70
C ARG A 284 2.07 0.73 -0.89
N ALA A 285 1.28 1.72 -0.46
CA ALA A 285 0.07 1.49 0.31
C ALA A 285 -1.02 0.79 -0.53
N CYS A 286 -1.17 1.11 -1.83
CA CYS A 286 -2.06 0.39 -2.74
C CYS A 286 -1.64 -1.08 -2.92
N VAL A 287 -0.34 -1.34 -3.14
CA VAL A 287 0.23 -2.69 -3.24
C VAL A 287 -0.02 -3.48 -1.95
N HIS A 288 0.19 -2.85 -0.80
CA HIS A 288 -0.08 -3.46 0.50
C HIS A 288 -1.57 -3.78 0.67
N ALA A 289 -2.46 -2.83 0.41
CA ALA A 289 -3.90 -3.02 0.49
C ALA A 289 -4.37 -4.17 -0.41
N PHE A 290 -3.80 -4.30 -1.61
CA PHE A 290 -4.11 -5.42 -2.49
C PHE A 290 -3.63 -6.76 -1.92
N ARG A 291 -2.42 -6.83 -1.34
CA ARG A 291 -1.95 -8.06 -0.68
C ARG A 291 -2.86 -8.48 0.47
N GLN A 292 -3.31 -7.51 1.27
CA GLN A 292 -4.28 -7.77 2.34
C GLN A 292 -5.62 -8.25 1.76
N PHE A 293 -6.07 -7.66 0.65
CA PHE A 293 -7.25 -8.12 -0.08
C PHE A 293 -7.10 -9.59 -0.57
N LEU A 294 -5.92 -9.96 -1.07
CA LEU A 294 -5.65 -11.33 -1.54
C LEU A 294 -5.61 -12.38 -0.43
N LEU A 295 -5.34 -12.01 0.83
CA LEU A 295 -5.45 -12.96 1.96
C LEU A 295 -6.87 -13.54 2.08
N THR A 296 -7.87 -12.78 1.65
CA THR A 296 -9.29 -13.18 1.68
C THR A 296 -9.78 -13.62 0.30
N PHE A 297 -9.28 -12.99 -0.76
CA PHE A 297 -9.79 -13.15 -2.14
C PHE A 297 -8.70 -13.57 -3.13
N GLU A 298 -7.83 -14.49 -2.74
CA GLU A 298 -6.71 -15.00 -3.57
C GLU A 298 -7.16 -15.39 -4.99
N PHE A 299 -8.35 -15.99 -5.13
CA PHE A 299 -8.92 -16.39 -6.42
C PHE A 299 -9.18 -15.21 -7.38
N MET A 300 -9.14 -13.97 -6.91
CA MET A 300 -9.29 -12.75 -7.70
C MET A 300 -7.97 -12.21 -8.25
N GLU A 301 -6.81 -12.65 -7.74
CA GLU A 301 -5.50 -12.08 -8.10
C GLU A 301 -5.27 -12.02 -9.61
N ALA A 302 -5.28 -13.18 -10.26
CA ALA A 302 -4.99 -13.27 -11.69
C ALA A 302 -5.98 -12.44 -12.53
N ARG A 303 -7.26 -12.45 -12.13
CA ARG A 303 -8.29 -11.69 -12.85
C ARG A 303 -8.09 -10.19 -12.67
N MET A 304 -7.76 -9.72 -11.48
CA MET A 304 -7.51 -8.30 -11.23
C MET A 304 -6.27 -7.83 -11.98
N ARG A 305 -5.17 -8.58 -11.91
CA ARG A 305 -3.92 -8.26 -12.63
C ARG A 305 -4.11 -8.21 -14.16
N ILE A 306 -4.95 -9.07 -14.73
CA ILE A 306 -5.16 -9.17 -16.20
C ILE A 306 -6.25 -8.21 -16.70
N LEU A 307 -7.41 -8.18 -16.04
CA LEU A 307 -8.64 -7.60 -16.61
C LEU A 307 -8.82 -6.13 -16.24
N ILE A 308 -8.13 -5.65 -15.21
CA ILE A 308 -8.25 -4.26 -14.79
C ILE A 308 -7.18 -3.47 -15.53
N SER A 309 -7.60 -2.58 -16.43
CA SER A 309 -6.71 -1.56 -17.00
C SER A 309 -6.70 -0.32 -16.11
N VAL A 310 -5.52 0.27 -15.91
CA VAL A 310 -5.33 1.52 -15.18
C VAL A 310 -4.52 2.49 -16.04
N GLY A 311 -4.85 3.78 -16.00
CA GLY A 311 -4.11 4.80 -16.78
C GLY A 311 -4.14 4.57 -18.30
N SER A 312 -5.26 4.07 -18.84
CA SER A 312 -5.41 3.78 -20.27
C SER A 312 -5.23 5.01 -21.16
N GLN A 313 -5.52 6.21 -20.65
CA GLN A 313 -5.36 7.47 -21.37
C GLN A 313 -3.89 7.89 -21.60
N PHE A 314 -2.94 7.25 -20.93
CA PHE A 314 -1.49 7.46 -21.11
C PHE A 314 -0.74 6.12 -21.17
N ASN A 315 -1.40 5.06 -21.65
CA ASN A 315 -0.78 3.75 -21.90
C ASN A 315 0.00 3.16 -20.69
N PHE A 316 -0.50 3.35 -19.46
CA PHE A 316 0.18 2.80 -18.29
C PHE A 316 0.14 1.25 -18.29
N GLY A 317 -1.05 0.67 -18.45
CA GLY A 317 -1.23 -0.77 -18.66
C GLY A 317 -2.33 -1.38 -17.80
N SER A 318 -2.07 -2.58 -17.29
CA SER A 318 -2.95 -3.31 -16.40
C SER A 318 -2.65 -3.02 -14.92
N PHE A 319 -3.54 -3.48 -14.05
CA PHE A 319 -3.28 -3.51 -12.63
C PHE A 319 -2.10 -4.43 -12.29
N GLY A 320 -1.83 -5.47 -13.09
CA GLY A 320 -0.61 -6.27 -12.98
C GLY A 320 0.65 -5.45 -13.25
N ASP A 321 0.65 -4.68 -14.34
CA ASP A 321 1.76 -3.79 -14.71
C ASP A 321 2.09 -2.76 -13.62
N PHE A 322 1.11 -2.35 -12.82
CA PHE A 322 1.31 -1.52 -11.64
C PHE A 322 2.15 -2.22 -10.56
N PHE A 323 1.94 -3.51 -10.31
CA PHE A 323 2.79 -4.27 -9.37
C PHE A 323 4.19 -4.46 -9.93
N ASP A 324 4.30 -4.80 -11.20
CA ASP A 324 5.58 -5.06 -11.84
C ASP A 324 6.43 -3.77 -11.83
N CYS A 325 5.80 -2.62 -12.06
CA CYS A 325 6.41 -1.30 -11.91
C CYS A 325 6.85 -1.04 -10.45
N PHE A 326 6.01 -1.36 -9.46
CA PHE A 326 6.37 -1.20 -8.04
C PHE A 326 7.56 -2.08 -7.65
N SER A 327 7.59 -3.35 -8.10
CA SER A 327 8.71 -4.26 -7.92
C SER A 327 9.98 -3.69 -8.56
N PHE A 328 9.90 -3.26 -9.82
CA PHE A 328 11.03 -2.68 -10.56
C PHE A 328 11.61 -1.46 -9.83
N MET A 329 10.75 -0.51 -9.42
CA MET A 329 11.16 0.67 -8.65
C MET A 329 11.80 0.35 -7.31
N SER A 330 11.31 -0.69 -6.63
CA SER A 330 11.79 -1.05 -5.30
C SER A 330 13.27 -1.39 -5.29
N VAL A 331 13.81 -1.92 -6.39
CA VAL A 331 15.23 -2.22 -6.56
C VAL A 331 16.03 -1.00 -7.00
N ILE A 332 15.50 -0.21 -7.94
CA ILE A 332 16.24 0.90 -8.58
C ILE A 332 16.31 2.17 -7.69
N GLN A 333 15.44 2.31 -6.69
CA GLN A 333 15.47 3.45 -5.76
C GLN A 333 15.94 3.10 -4.35
N PRO A 334 17.26 3.08 -4.07
CA PRO A 334 17.76 3.44 -2.75
C PRO A 334 17.87 4.98 -2.66
N GLY A 335 16.76 5.67 -2.38
CA GLY A 335 16.80 7.05 -1.84
C GLY A 335 16.59 8.25 -2.78
N VAL A 336 15.94 8.12 -3.93
CA VAL A 336 15.65 9.27 -4.81
C VAL A 336 14.22 9.81 -4.59
N THR A 337 14.07 10.90 -3.85
CA THR A 337 12.82 11.65 -3.66
C THR A 337 12.61 12.71 -4.75
N GLY A 338 12.69 12.31 -6.02
CA GLY A 338 12.47 13.21 -7.15
C GLY A 338 11.99 12.45 -8.38
N VAL A 339 10.77 12.75 -8.81
CA VAL A 339 10.26 12.34 -10.13
C VAL A 339 11.03 13.13 -11.19
N PRO A 340 11.70 12.50 -12.17
CA PRO A 340 12.22 13.21 -13.33
C PRO A 340 11.06 13.80 -14.15
N GLY A 341 10.99 15.13 -14.25
CA GLY A 341 10.30 15.81 -15.35
C GLY A 341 8.85 16.32 -15.15
N ALA A 342 8.26 16.35 -13.96
CA ALA A 342 6.90 16.91 -13.82
C ALA A 342 6.88 18.46 -13.88
N PRO A 343 6.10 19.09 -14.80
CA PRO A 343 5.92 20.54 -14.84
C PRO A 343 4.90 21.05 -13.79
N VAL A 344 5.09 22.28 -13.34
CA VAL A 344 4.40 22.93 -12.22
C VAL A 344 3.08 23.62 -12.66
N SER A 345 1.96 23.19 -12.07
CA SER A 345 0.68 23.89 -11.74
C SER A 345 -0.16 24.68 -12.78
N GLY A 346 -1.51 24.54 -12.70
CA GLY A 346 -2.45 25.62 -13.07
C GLY A 346 -3.97 25.30 -13.19
N ALA A 347 -4.75 25.69 -12.16
CA ALA A 347 -6.18 26.13 -12.14
C ALA A 347 -7.32 25.16 -12.61
N THR A 348 -8.60 25.14 -12.17
CA THR A 348 -9.52 26.05 -11.43
C THR A 348 -10.76 25.24 -10.92
N GLN A 349 -11.45 25.71 -9.86
CA GLN A 349 -12.65 25.12 -9.20
C GLN A 349 -13.99 25.28 -9.99
N LEU A 350 -15.02 24.40 -9.88
CA LEU A 350 -16.27 24.37 -9.03
C LEU A 350 -17.39 23.66 -9.87
N PRO A 351 -18.65 23.34 -9.43
CA PRO A 351 -19.26 23.14 -8.09
C PRO A 351 -20.19 21.88 -7.90
N ASN A 352 -20.37 21.51 -6.63
CA ASN A 352 -21.45 20.84 -5.86
C ASN A 352 -22.74 20.24 -6.48
N SER A 353 -23.16 19.08 -5.93
CA SER A 353 -24.56 18.62 -5.75
C SER A 353 -24.69 17.56 -4.62
N PRO A 354 -25.88 17.38 -3.99
CA PRO A 354 -26.04 17.03 -2.56
C PRO A 354 -26.27 15.52 -2.22
N PRO A 355 -26.19 15.12 -0.93
CA PRO A 355 -26.27 13.71 -0.48
C PRO A 355 -27.65 13.31 0.11
N SER A 356 -27.92 12.00 0.16
CA SER A 356 -29.03 11.35 0.88
C SER A 356 -28.76 9.83 1.03
N PRO A 357 -29.36 9.09 2.00
CA PRO A 357 -28.75 8.88 3.33
C PRO A 357 -28.63 7.42 3.83
N CYS A 358 -27.67 7.22 4.74
CA CYS A 358 -27.60 6.35 5.94
C CYS A 358 -27.86 4.81 5.91
N ARG A 359 -26.84 4.08 6.42
CA ARG A 359 -26.93 3.00 7.44
C ARG A 359 -25.67 3.04 8.35
N PRO A 360 -25.65 2.43 9.55
CA PRO A 360 -25.01 2.97 10.76
C PRO A 360 -23.52 2.64 10.88
N GLU A 361 -22.70 3.64 11.25
CA GLU A 361 -21.25 3.50 11.46
C GLU A 361 -20.88 3.17 12.92
N LEU A 362 -19.95 2.23 13.06
CA LEU A 362 -19.12 1.98 14.26
C LEU A 362 -18.18 3.18 14.56
N PRO A 363 -17.72 3.35 15.81
CA PRO A 363 -17.00 4.55 16.27
C PRO A 363 -15.58 4.68 15.67
N HIS A 364 -15.25 5.86 15.14
CA HIS A 364 -14.03 6.11 14.33
C HIS A 364 -12.72 6.21 15.13
N ARG A 365 -11.67 5.68 14.49
CA ARG A 365 -10.31 5.33 14.96
C ARG A 365 -9.42 6.51 15.40
N LYS A 366 -8.57 6.28 16.43
CA LYS A 366 -7.50 7.21 16.91
C LYS A 366 -6.28 7.25 15.97
N PRO A 367 -5.40 8.28 16.05
CA PRO A 367 -4.18 8.38 15.23
C PRO A 367 -3.19 7.23 15.47
N LEU A 368 -2.46 6.84 14.43
CA LEU A 368 -1.57 5.67 14.42
C LEU A 368 -0.48 5.71 15.52
N TRP A 369 0.15 6.88 15.73
CA TRP A 369 1.19 7.06 16.75
C TRP A 369 0.69 6.87 18.18
N PHE A 370 -0.58 7.17 18.45
CA PHE A 370 -1.19 6.89 19.75
C PHE A 370 -1.21 5.39 20.03
N ARG A 371 -1.47 4.58 19.00
CA ARG A 371 -1.52 3.12 19.11
C ARG A 371 -0.14 2.52 19.33
N PHE A 372 0.91 3.07 18.70
CA PHE A 372 2.28 2.61 18.96
C PHE A 372 2.68 2.79 20.42
N SER A 373 2.33 3.93 21.04
CA SER A 373 2.62 4.17 22.47
C SER A 373 1.88 3.26 23.45
N HIS A 374 0.82 2.56 23.01
CA HIS A 374 0.03 1.63 23.83
C HIS A 374 0.14 0.18 23.34
N PHE A 375 1.00 -0.09 22.35
CA PHE A 375 1.08 -1.38 21.68
C PHE A 375 1.53 -2.49 22.63
N GLU A 376 2.53 -2.24 23.47
CA GLU A 376 3.02 -3.22 24.45
C GLU A 376 1.98 -3.56 25.52
N HIS A 377 1.13 -2.59 25.86
CA HIS A 377 0.13 -2.77 26.90
C HIS A 377 -0.95 -3.80 26.50
N LEU A 378 -1.18 -4.03 25.21
CA LEU A 378 -2.09 -5.08 24.71
C LEU A 378 -1.76 -6.48 25.26
N PHE A 379 -0.47 -6.72 25.52
CA PHE A 379 0.05 -8.00 26.00
C PHE A 379 0.15 -8.08 27.53
N SER A 380 -0.08 -6.96 28.23
CA SER A 380 -0.10 -6.92 29.70
C SER A 380 -1.47 -7.36 30.24
N ALA A 381 -1.51 -7.82 31.49
CA ALA A 381 -2.76 -8.12 32.19
C ALA A 381 -3.24 -6.89 32.97
N ARG A 382 -4.57 -6.70 33.06
CA ARG A 382 -5.15 -5.70 33.96
C ARG A 382 -4.89 -6.09 35.41
N ALA A 383 -4.86 -5.10 36.30
CA ALA A 383 -4.78 -5.37 37.74
C ALA A 383 -5.93 -6.29 38.19
N GLY A 384 -5.58 -7.47 38.72
CA GLY A 384 -6.54 -8.48 39.17
C GLY A 384 -7.06 -9.43 38.08
N GLN A 385 -6.57 -9.35 36.84
CA GLN A 385 -6.88 -10.31 35.77
C GLN A 385 -5.67 -11.20 35.47
N SER A 386 -5.93 -12.45 35.04
CA SER A 386 -4.88 -13.40 34.63
C SER A 386 -4.65 -13.42 33.12
N GLN A 387 -5.58 -12.86 32.33
CA GLN A 387 -5.47 -12.76 30.88
C GLN A 387 -4.89 -11.40 30.46
N CYS A 388 -4.21 -11.36 29.32
CA CYS A 388 -3.77 -10.12 28.72
C CYS A 388 -4.97 -9.32 28.19
N ILE A 389 -4.82 -7.99 28.11
CA ILE A 389 -5.89 -7.07 27.72
C ILE A 389 -6.53 -7.49 26.39
N MET A 390 -5.72 -7.81 25.38
CA MET A 390 -6.23 -8.22 24.06
C MET A 390 -7.04 -9.51 24.13
N ALA A 391 -6.52 -10.56 24.78
CA ALA A 391 -7.22 -11.84 24.89
C ALA A 391 -8.53 -11.72 25.68
N ASN A 392 -8.52 -10.95 26.78
CA ASN A 392 -9.71 -10.73 27.59
C ASN A 392 -10.80 -9.98 26.81
N ASP A 393 -10.43 -8.94 26.07
CA ASP A 393 -11.38 -8.13 25.31
C ASP A 393 -11.95 -8.91 24.10
N MET A 394 -11.11 -9.65 23.38
CA MET A 394 -11.56 -10.55 22.30
C MET A 394 -12.44 -11.70 22.81
N THR A 395 -12.22 -12.19 24.05
CA THR A 395 -13.08 -13.21 24.66
C THR A 395 -14.49 -12.68 24.88
N ASN A 396 -14.60 -11.42 25.34
CA ASN A 396 -15.90 -10.78 25.54
C ASN A 396 -16.67 -10.66 24.23
N ASP A 397 -15.99 -10.22 23.15
CA ASP A 397 -16.61 -10.08 21.82
C ASP A 397 -16.92 -11.44 21.16
N CYS A 398 -16.10 -12.46 21.37
CA CYS A 398 -16.39 -13.82 20.91
C CYS A 398 -17.67 -14.40 21.52
N SER A 399 -17.96 -14.04 22.77
CA SER A 399 -19.18 -14.45 23.48
C SER A 399 -20.40 -13.57 23.16
N ASN A 400 -20.20 -12.45 22.47
CA ASN A 400 -21.25 -11.50 22.16
C ASN A 400 -22.07 -11.92 20.94
N SER A 401 -23.38 -12.08 21.13
CA SER A 401 -24.30 -12.53 20.09
C SER A 401 -24.45 -11.54 18.93
N SER A 402 -24.04 -10.27 19.09
CA SER A 402 -24.07 -9.28 18.01
C SER A 402 -23.16 -9.61 16.83
N TYR A 403 -22.09 -10.39 17.06
CA TYR A 403 -21.18 -10.84 16.01
C TYR A 403 -21.67 -12.09 15.26
N GLY A 404 -22.80 -12.68 15.68
CA GLY A 404 -23.48 -13.74 14.93
C GLY A 404 -22.72 -15.06 14.80
N LEU A 405 -21.69 -15.29 15.62
CA LEU A 405 -20.85 -16.50 15.53
C LEU A 405 -21.61 -17.77 15.91
N THR A 406 -21.44 -18.82 15.11
CA THR A 406 -21.91 -20.17 15.46
C THR A 406 -21.06 -20.78 16.57
N ARG A 407 -21.56 -21.83 17.24
CA ARG A 407 -20.82 -22.49 18.32
C ARG A 407 -19.47 -23.06 17.86
N ALA A 408 -19.39 -23.57 16.63
CA ALA A 408 -18.15 -24.06 16.06
C ALA A 408 -17.15 -22.91 15.82
N GLU A 409 -17.63 -21.78 15.30
CA GLU A 409 -16.82 -20.58 15.05
C GLU A 409 -16.32 -19.95 16.35
N GLN A 410 -17.16 -19.89 17.38
CA GLN A 410 -16.75 -19.47 18.72
C GLN A 410 -15.65 -20.37 19.27
N THR A 411 -15.75 -21.69 19.07
CA THR A 411 -14.73 -22.64 19.53
C THR A 411 -13.39 -22.37 18.84
N SER A 412 -13.38 -22.29 17.50
CA SER A 412 -12.15 -21.97 16.75
C SER A 412 -11.57 -20.60 17.13
N THR A 413 -12.42 -19.61 17.36
CA THR A 413 -11.99 -18.25 17.73
C THR A 413 -11.40 -18.23 19.15
N LEU A 414 -11.96 -19.01 20.08
CA LEU A 414 -11.40 -19.18 21.42
C LEU A 414 -10.04 -19.88 21.40
N ASP A 415 -9.80 -20.81 20.47
CA ASP A 415 -8.48 -21.43 20.29
C ASP A 415 -7.43 -20.39 19.85
N LEU A 416 -7.79 -19.50 18.90
CA LEU A 416 -6.93 -18.37 18.52
C LEU A 416 -6.64 -17.44 19.72
N ILE A 417 -7.67 -17.10 20.50
CA ILE A 417 -7.53 -16.23 21.69
C ILE A 417 -6.65 -16.89 22.75
N SER A 418 -6.74 -18.23 22.92
CA SER A 418 -5.88 -19.00 23.80
C SER A 418 -4.40 -18.92 23.37
N ASN A 419 -4.12 -18.98 22.07
CA ASN A 419 -2.77 -18.81 21.54
C ASN A 419 -2.24 -17.38 21.78
N ILE A 420 -3.08 -16.35 21.58
CA ILE A 420 -2.74 -14.96 21.91
C ILE A 420 -2.33 -14.85 23.39
N GLN A 421 -3.11 -15.47 24.28
CA GLN A 421 -2.82 -15.51 25.70
C GLN A 421 -1.49 -16.21 26.00
N ALA A 422 -1.22 -17.36 25.36
CA ALA A 422 0.02 -18.09 25.54
C ALA A 422 1.26 -17.28 25.11
N HIS A 423 1.19 -16.60 23.96
CA HIS A 423 2.30 -15.75 23.48
C HIS A 423 2.55 -14.55 24.40
N SER A 424 1.50 -13.92 24.94
CA SER A 424 1.65 -12.80 25.87
C SER A 424 2.36 -13.14 27.19
N GLN A 425 2.42 -14.43 27.54
CA GLN A 425 3.10 -14.91 28.76
C GLN A 425 4.57 -15.30 28.52
N GLN A 426 5.02 -15.33 27.26
CA GLN A 426 6.42 -15.61 26.93
C GLN A 426 7.29 -14.41 27.29
N ALA A 427 8.49 -14.66 27.81
CA ALA A 427 9.48 -13.61 28.01
C ALA A 427 10.00 -13.16 26.63
N GLY A 428 9.62 -11.96 26.20
CA GLY A 428 10.01 -11.41 24.91
C GLY A 428 9.61 -9.94 24.76
N ILE A 429 10.20 -9.28 23.78
CA ILE A 429 9.83 -7.92 23.37
C ILE A 429 8.47 -7.94 22.65
N ALA A 430 7.71 -6.85 22.77
CA ALA A 430 6.34 -6.76 22.25
C ALA A 430 6.22 -7.08 20.75
N MET A 431 7.23 -6.73 19.96
CA MET A 431 7.26 -7.04 18.52
C MET A 431 7.32 -8.55 18.23
N THR A 432 8.08 -9.33 19.01
CA THR A 432 8.15 -10.79 18.84
C THR A 432 6.83 -11.45 19.23
N ILE A 433 6.20 -10.99 20.32
CA ILE A 433 4.88 -11.45 20.75
C ILE A 433 3.84 -11.17 19.66
N ALA A 434 3.83 -9.95 19.13
CA ALA A 434 2.93 -9.55 18.06
C ALA A 434 3.15 -10.36 16.76
N GLN A 435 4.40 -10.64 16.39
CA GLN A 435 4.72 -11.45 15.22
C GLN A 435 4.16 -12.87 15.34
N ASN A 436 4.32 -13.52 16.48
CA ASN A 436 3.78 -14.86 16.71
C ASN A 436 2.24 -14.87 16.64
N ILE A 437 1.60 -13.83 17.20
CA ILE A 437 0.14 -13.66 17.11
C ILE A 437 -0.33 -13.49 15.66
N VAL A 438 0.41 -12.73 14.85
CA VAL A 438 0.08 -12.55 13.42
C VAL A 438 0.30 -13.84 12.62
N ILE A 439 1.31 -14.65 12.97
CA ILE A 439 1.51 -15.98 12.38
C ILE A 439 0.32 -16.89 12.69
N ASP A 440 -0.12 -16.95 13.95
CA ASP A 440 -1.26 -17.76 14.36
C ASP A 440 -2.57 -17.28 13.74
N TRP A 441 -2.75 -15.97 13.61
CA TRP A 441 -3.86 -15.37 12.86
C TRP A 441 -3.87 -15.83 11.40
N LYS A 442 -2.71 -15.80 10.72
CA LYS A 442 -2.60 -16.28 9.33
C LYS A 442 -2.92 -17.77 9.22
N GLN A 443 -2.47 -18.60 10.16
CA GLN A 443 -2.82 -20.03 10.16
C GLN A 443 -4.31 -20.26 10.43
N PHE A 444 -4.88 -19.51 11.37
CA PHE A 444 -6.31 -19.53 11.66
C PHE A 444 -7.16 -19.22 10.42
N LEU A 445 -6.76 -18.21 9.63
CA LEU A 445 -7.46 -17.82 8.42
C LEU A 445 -7.41 -18.86 7.30
N LYS A 446 -6.38 -19.72 7.23
CA LYS A 446 -6.35 -20.80 6.22
C LYS A 446 -7.53 -21.77 6.36
N ILE A 447 -8.04 -21.93 7.58
CA ILE A 447 -9.14 -22.85 7.90
C ILE A 447 -10.45 -22.07 8.07
N ASN A 448 -10.41 -20.85 8.59
CA ASN A 448 -11.59 -20.06 8.99
C ASN A 448 -11.66 -18.69 8.30
N ASN A 449 -11.27 -18.58 7.02
CA ASN A 449 -11.20 -17.29 6.29
C ASN A 449 -12.47 -16.44 6.33
N PHE A 450 -13.64 -17.08 6.39
CA PHE A 450 -14.95 -16.41 6.46
C PHE A 450 -15.17 -15.63 7.76
N LEU A 451 -14.39 -15.89 8.82
CA LEU A 451 -14.44 -15.16 10.09
C LEU A 451 -13.57 -13.89 10.11
N PHE A 452 -12.84 -13.60 9.03
CA PHE A 452 -11.91 -12.48 8.94
C PHE A 452 -12.52 -11.13 9.32
N ALA A 453 -13.65 -10.77 8.69
CA ALA A 453 -14.30 -9.47 8.91
C ALA A 453 -14.80 -9.36 10.36
N SER A 454 -15.49 -10.39 10.84
CA SER A 454 -16.07 -10.42 12.20
C SER A 454 -15.00 -10.31 13.29
N ILE A 455 -13.91 -11.06 13.19
CA ILE A 455 -12.85 -11.06 14.22
C ILE A 455 -12.03 -9.76 14.15
N ARG A 456 -11.80 -9.19 12.96
CA ARG A 456 -11.12 -7.89 12.84
C ARG A 456 -11.90 -6.75 13.47
N GLU A 457 -13.21 -6.88 13.65
CA GLU A 457 -14.04 -5.90 14.35
C GLU A 457 -14.03 -6.05 15.87
N PHE A 458 -13.46 -7.13 16.40
CA PHE A 458 -13.39 -7.34 17.85
C PHE A 458 -12.64 -6.19 18.51
N SER A 459 -13.28 -5.56 19.48
CA SER A 459 -12.73 -4.44 20.21
C SER A 459 -11.56 -4.90 21.06
N ILE A 460 -10.48 -4.13 21.06
CA ILE A 460 -9.32 -4.37 21.91
C ILE A 460 -8.94 -3.08 22.63
N PHE A 461 -8.68 -3.21 23.92
CA PHE A 461 -8.22 -2.15 24.81
C PHE A 461 -9.10 -0.89 24.74
N LEU A 462 -10.40 -1.10 24.95
CA LEU A 462 -11.46 -0.08 24.89
C LEU A 462 -11.20 1.11 25.83
N GLU A 463 -10.58 0.87 26.98
CA GLU A 463 -10.25 1.90 28.00
C GLU A 463 -9.38 3.02 27.45
N VAL A 464 -8.44 2.69 26.56
CA VAL A 464 -7.59 3.68 25.89
C VAL A 464 -8.02 3.91 24.45
N ILE A 465 -9.13 3.29 23.99
CA ILE A 465 -9.64 3.39 22.62
C ILE A 465 -8.53 3.01 21.63
N PHE A 466 -7.85 1.89 21.86
CA PHE A 466 -6.83 1.40 20.92
C PHE A 466 -7.48 1.14 19.56
N GLY A 467 -8.59 0.37 19.55
CA GLY A 467 -9.38 0.12 18.36
C GLY A 467 -9.91 -1.30 18.33
N SER A 468 -9.86 -1.93 17.16
CA SER A 468 -10.20 -3.34 16.99
C SER A 468 -8.98 -4.23 16.80
N PHE A 469 -9.16 -5.55 16.79
CA PHE A 469 -8.10 -6.50 16.44
C PHE A 469 -7.50 -6.21 15.06
N GLY A 470 -8.33 -5.74 14.12
CA GLY A 470 -7.86 -5.20 12.83
C GLY A 470 -6.90 -4.03 12.98
N ASP A 471 -7.14 -3.12 13.94
CA ASP A 471 -6.21 -2.01 14.21
C ASP A 471 -4.88 -2.47 14.81
N PHE A 472 -4.88 -3.56 15.58
CA PHE A 472 -3.63 -4.18 16.04
C PHE A 472 -2.82 -4.74 14.87
N LEU A 473 -3.47 -5.46 13.95
CA LEU A 473 -2.83 -5.98 12.74
C LEU A 473 -2.26 -4.83 11.89
N ASP A 474 -3.05 -3.77 11.68
CA ASP A 474 -2.63 -2.59 10.92
C ASP A 474 -1.44 -1.89 11.61
N CYS A 475 -1.43 -1.79 12.94
CA CYS A 475 -0.31 -1.20 13.69
C CYS A 475 0.95 -2.06 13.64
N PHE A 476 0.83 -3.37 13.82
CA PHE A 476 1.96 -4.30 13.71
C PHE A 476 2.61 -4.21 12.33
N ASP A 477 1.79 -4.24 11.27
CA ASP A 477 2.28 -4.15 9.89
C ASP A 477 3.05 -2.84 9.68
N ILE A 478 2.57 -1.71 10.19
CA ILE A 478 3.27 -0.42 10.03
C ILE A 478 4.54 -0.36 10.89
N MET A 479 4.55 -0.95 12.09
CA MET A 479 5.76 -1.02 12.92
C MET A 479 6.87 -1.86 12.25
N CYS A 480 6.50 -2.94 11.57
CA CYS A 480 7.43 -3.73 10.75
C CYS A 480 8.00 -2.91 9.57
N VAL A 481 7.21 -2.03 8.96
CA VAL A 481 7.69 -1.10 7.90
C VAL A 481 8.65 -0.05 8.46
N LEU A 482 8.39 0.47 9.66
CA LEU A 482 9.17 1.55 10.28
C LEU A 482 10.45 1.05 10.97
N ASN A 483 10.53 -0.21 11.40
CA ASN A 483 11.71 -0.80 12.03
C ASN A 483 12.11 -2.16 11.39
N PRO A 484 12.72 -2.15 10.20
CA PRO A 484 13.09 -3.37 9.47
C PRO A 484 14.19 -4.21 10.16
N SER A 485 14.92 -3.64 11.13
CA SER A 485 15.93 -4.34 11.95
C SER A 485 15.39 -4.99 13.24
N GLY A 486 14.09 -4.82 13.51
CA GLY A 486 13.29 -5.67 14.40
C GLY A 486 13.84 -5.95 15.80
N THR A 487 13.81 -4.98 16.71
CA THR A 487 13.87 -5.26 18.17
C THR A 487 13.13 -4.26 19.07
N GLU A 488 12.70 -3.10 18.58
CA GLU A 488 12.11 -2.04 19.43
C GLU A 488 10.87 -1.40 18.77
N VAL A 489 9.90 -1.00 19.60
CA VAL A 489 8.77 -0.14 19.18
C VAL A 489 9.36 1.20 18.67
N PRO A 490 9.00 1.70 17.48
CA PRO A 490 9.49 2.98 16.99
C PRO A 490 9.30 4.08 18.03
N SER A 491 10.39 4.63 18.53
CA SER A 491 10.36 5.78 19.43
C SER A 491 10.01 7.04 18.64
N LEU A 492 9.40 8.03 19.33
CA LEU A 492 9.08 9.33 18.74
C LEU A 492 10.28 9.86 17.94
N PRO A 493 10.09 10.43 16.74
CA PRO A 493 11.18 11.11 16.05
C PRO A 493 11.79 12.16 17.00
N PRO A 494 13.13 12.38 16.96
CA PRO A 494 13.75 13.42 17.75
C PRO A 494 13.07 14.73 17.37
N MET A 495 12.41 15.38 18.33
CA MET A 495 11.89 16.73 18.12
C MET A 495 13.07 17.60 17.69
N THR A 496 13.10 17.98 16.41
CA THR A 496 13.96 19.06 15.93
C THR A 496 13.62 20.28 16.78
N THR A 497 14.59 20.69 17.60
CA THR A 497 14.52 21.83 18.49
C THR A 497 13.99 23.06 17.76
N PRO A 498 12.80 23.57 18.11
CA PRO A 498 12.40 24.91 17.72
C PRO A 498 13.23 25.90 18.54
N MET A 499 13.75 26.92 17.87
CA MET A 499 14.28 28.13 18.48
C MET A 499 13.26 28.67 19.51
N PRO A 500 13.68 29.10 20.72
CA PRO A 500 12.76 29.28 21.83
C PRO A 500 11.81 30.46 21.59
N PRO A 501 10.48 30.26 21.73
CA PRO A 501 9.60 31.28 22.25
C PRO A 501 9.43 31.01 23.75
N THR A 502 9.88 31.98 24.53
CA THR A 502 9.76 32.02 25.99
C THR A 502 8.29 32.13 26.40
N THR A 503 7.58 31.02 26.50
CA THR A 503 6.40 30.87 27.37
C THR A 503 6.07 29.37 27.52
N THR A 504 6.45 28.80 28.66
CA THR A 504 5.90 27.52 29.16
C THR A 504 4.38 27.55 29.04
N MET A 505 3.80 26.69 28.19
CA MET A 505 2.37 26.41 28.24
C MET A 505 2.05 25.84 29.63
N MET A 506 1.28 26.59 30.42
CA MET A 506 0.78 26.13 31.70
C MET A 506 -0.09 24.89 31.50
N THR A 507 0.20 23.83 32.26
CA THR A 507 -0.65 22.64 32.34
C THR A 507 -1.86 22.96 33.22
N GLY A 508 -3.07 22.75 32.73
CA GLY A 508 -4.30 22.98 33.51
C GLY A 508 -4.38 22.09 34.73
N ASN A 509 -4.60 22.71 35.89
CA ASN A 509 -4.79 22.03 37.17
C ASN A 509 -6.28 22.00 37.52
N CYS A 510 -6.87 20.80 37.63
CA CYS A 510 -8.27 20.59 37.94
C CYS A 510 -8.77 21.28 39.21
N ALA A 511 -7.89 21.46 40.21
CA ALA A 511 -8.23 22.20 41.43
C ALA A 511 -8.51 23.70 41.19
N THR A 512 -8.13 24.21 40.02
CA THR A 512 -8.28 25.62 39.62
C THR A 512 -9.21 25.80 38.42
N ALA A 513 -9.97 24.77 38.02
CA ALA A 513 -10.88 24.80 36.87
C ALA A 513 -12.17 25.61 37.15
N GLY A 514 -12.63 25.67 38.40
CA GLY A 514 -13.88 26.33 38.80
C GLY A 514 -14.03 27.77 38.31
N PRO A 515 -13.02 28.65 38.50
CA PRO A 515 -13.03 30.02 38.01
C PRO A 515 -13.29 30.19 36.51
N LEU A 516 -13.03 29.17 35.67
CA LEU A 516 -13.30 29.25 34.23
C LEU A 516 -14.80 29.40 33.92
N PHE A 517 -15.66 28.88 34.79
CA PHE A 517 -17.11 28.89 34.65
C PHE A 517 -17.78 30.07 35.37
N GLN A 518 -17.02 30.90 36.08
CA GLN A 518 -17.58 32.04 36.81
C GLN A 518 -17.87 33.20 35.86
N LEU A 519 -18.94 33.94 36.17
CA LEU A 519 -19.27 35.16 35.45
C LEU A 519 -18.51 36.35 36.04
N ASN A 520 -17.65 36.97 35.23
CA ASN A 520 -17.06 38.26 35.51
C ASN A 520 -17.57 39.27 34.47
N ASN A 521 -18.27 40.32 34.90
CA ASN A 521 -18.93 41.28 34.02
C ASN A 521 -19.83 40.63 32.96
N ASN A 522 -20.57 39.58 33.35
CA ASN A 522 -21.46 38.80 32.47
C ASN A 522 -20.76 37.94 31.40
N HIS A 523 -19.44 37.80 31.48
CA HIS A 523 -18.60 36.95 30.63
C HIS A 523 -17.98 35.79 31.41
N SER A 524 -17.73 34.68 30.74
CA SER A 524 -17.04 33.52 31.31
C SER A 524 -15.85 33.17 30.42
N ILE A 525 -14.72 32.87 31.05
CA ILE A 525 -13.46 32.55 30.35
C ILE A 525 -13.66 31.38 29.39
N VAL A 526 -14.37 30.33 29.81
CA VAL A 526 -14.59 29.16 28.94
C VAL A 526 -15.45 29.53 27.72
N VAL A 527 -16.49 30.34 27.90
CA VAL A 527 -17.39 30.76 26.81
C VAL A 527 -16.66 31.66 25.81
N ASP A 528 -15.95 32.67 26.32
CA ASP A 528 -15.20 33.62 25.47
C ASP A 528 -14.06 32.92 24.72
N SER A 529 -13.37 31.98 25.36
CA SER A 529 -12.30 31.20 24.74
C SER A 529 -12.83 30.34 23.60
N LEU A 530 -13.96 29.65 23.79
CA LEU A 530 -14.57 28.82 22.75
C LEU A 530 -15.09 29.65 21.56
N TYR A 531 -15.67 30.82 21.81
CA TYR A 531 -16.12 31.72 20.73
C TYR A 531 -14.94 32.30 19.95
N THR A 532 -13.84 32.61 20.63
CA THR A 532 -12.62 33.12 20.00
C THR A 532 -11.99 32.04 19.14
N ASP A 533 -11.77 30.87 19.73
CA ASP A 533 -11.05 29.78 19.09
C ASP A 533 -11.82 29.17 17.91
N CYS A 534 -13.17 29.10 17.98
CA CYS A 534 -13.93 28.51 16.87
C CYS A 534 -13.76 29.24 15.54
N ASN A 535 -13.40 30.53 15.54
CA ASN A 535 -13.18 31.25 14.29
C ASN A 535 -11.97 30.71 13.49
N SER A 536 -11.10 29.91 14.11
CA SER A 536 -9.99 29.21 13.44
C SER A 536 -10.42 27.89 12.78
N TYR A 537 -11.65 27.43 12.99
CA TYR A 537 -12.11 26.12 12.50
C TYR A 537 -12.49 26.20 11.02
N ASN A 538 -12.11 25.20 10.24
CA ASN A 538 -12.36 25.18 8.80
C ASN A 538 -13.85 24.99 8.45
N GLY A 539 -14.32 25.71 7.42
CA GLY A 539 -15.65 25.53 6.84
C GLY A 539 -16.81 25.93 7.76
N THR A 540 -17.85 25.10 7.84
CA THR A 540 -19.08 25.40 8.60
C THR A 540 -19.01 25.04 10.09
N GLN A 541 -17.84 24.63 10.58
CA GLN A 541 -17.73 23.97 11.89
C GLN A 541 -17.93 24.92 13.07
N CYS A 542 -17.41 26.16 13.00
CA CYS A 542 -17.71 27.19 14.01
C CYS A 542 -19.20 27.54 14.03
N VAL A 543 -19.85 27.65 12.86
CA VAL A 543 -21.31 27.89 12.79
C VAL A 543 -22.09 26.79 13.51
N ASN A 544 -21.68 25.53 13.32
CA ASN A 544 -22.28 24.39 13.99
C ASN A 544 -21.95 24.31 15.48
N PHE A 545 -20.82 24.88 15.93
CA PHE A 545 -20.41 24.85 17.33
C PHE A 545 -21.08 25.94 18.18
N LYS A 546 -21.35 27.12 17.60
CA LYS A 546 -21.95 28.26 18.30
C LYS A 546 -23.22 27.92 19.11
N PRO A 547 -24.17 27.09 18.64
CA PRO A 547 -25.30 26.64 19.45
C PRO A 547 -24.91 25.86 20.71
N TYR A 548 -23.82 25.10 20.67
CA TYR A 548 -23.32 24.33 21.82
C TYR A 548 -22.53 25.21 22.79
N ILE A 549 -21.80 26.21 22.30
CA ILE A 549 -21.20 27.25 23.16
C ILE A 549 -22.32 28.00 23.91
N LEU A 550 -23.40 28.36 23.24
CA LEU A 550 -24.57 28.97 23.87
C LEU A 550 -25.26 28.04 24.88
N LYS A 551 -25.30 26.72 24.59
CA LYS A 551 -25.79 25.72 25.54
C LYS A 551 -24.88 25.60 26.77
N ILE A 552 -23.57 25.69 26.60
CA ILE A 552 -22.61 25.73 27.72
C ILE A 552 -22.86 26.97 28.58
N ASP A 553 -23.02 28.14 27.95
CA ASP A 553 -23.31 29.38 28.67
C ASP A 553 -24.59 29.26 29.52
N ASN A 554 -25.69 28.80 28.91
CA ASN A 554 -26.98 28.70 29.60
C ASN A 554 -27.08 27.55 30.61
N SER A 555 -26.56 26.36 30.27
CA SER A 555 -26.75 25.15 31.07
C SER A 555 -25.62 24.85 32.05
N VAL A 556 -24.45 25.50 31.88
CA VAL A 556 -23.29 25.31 32.75
C VAL A 556 -22.94 26.59 33.49
N VAL A 557 -22.64 27.68 32.77
CA VAL A 557 -22.12 28.93 33.37
C VAL A 557 -23.22 29.66 34.15
N ARG A 558 -24.33 29.96 33.48
CA ARG A 558 -25.48 30.72 34.04
C ARG A 558 -26.42 29.85 34.87
N ASN A 559 -26.21 28.54 34.88
CA ASN A 559 -27.08 27.62 35.59
C ASN A 559 -26.82 27.66 37.10
N THR A 560 -27.80 28.14 37.87
CA THR A 560 -27.73 28.25 39.33
C THR A 560 -27.99 26.93 40.05
N THR A 561 -28.42 25.88 39.35
CA THR A 561 -28.67 24.55 39.97
C THR A 561 -27.41 23.69 40.09
N LEU A 562 -26.34 24.02 39.35
CA LEU A 562 -25.03 23.38 39.49
C LEU A 562 -24.25 24.11 40.60
N THR A 563 -24.16 23.49 41.78
CA THR A 563 -23.61 24.11 42.99
C THR A 563 -22.14 23.81 43.23
N THR A 564 -21.55 22.85 42.50
CA THR A 564 -20.12 22.50 42.62
C THR A 564 -19.38 22.63 41.29
N ASP A 565 -18.07 22.86 41.37
CA ASP A 565 -17.20 22.93 40.18
C ASP A 565 -17.17 21.60 39.42
N GLY A 566 -17.18 20.47 40.13
CA GLY A 566 -17.29 19.15 39.52
C GLY A 566 -18.58 18.96 38.71
N GLN A 567 -19.72 19.43 39.21
CA GLN A 567 -20.98 19.39 38.44
C GLN A 567 -20.91 20.23 37.16
N ARG A 568 -20.26 21.41 37.23
CA ARG A 568 -20.07 22.29 36.08
C ARG A 568 -19.13 21.68 35.05
N ILE A 569 -18.00 21.12 35.48
CA ILE A 569 -17.04 20.41 34.61
C ILE A 569 -17.70 19.21 33.94
N ASN A 570 -18.53 18.45 34.66
CA ASN A 570 -19.20 17.28 34.11
C ASN A 570 -20.26 17.68 33.09
N ALA A 571 -21.06 18.71 33.39
CA ALA A 571 -22.04 19.24 32.45
C ALA A 571 -21.37 19.86 31.20
N PHE A 572 -20.24 20.54 31.38
CA PHE A 572 -19.41 21.06 30.29
C PHE A 572 -18.88 19.94 29.40
N ALA A 573 -18.18 18.96 30.00
CA ALA A 573 -17.62 17.83 29.29
C ALA A 573 -18.70 17.05 28.54
N TYR A 574 -19.88 16.89 29.15
CA TYR A 574 -21.05 16.31 28.49
C TYR A 574 -21.44 17.10 27.23
N ILE A 575 -21.61 18.41 27.30
CA ILE A 575 -22.02 19.22 26.14
C ILE A 575 -20.94 19.25 25.05
N ILE A 576 -19.66 19.33 25.42
CA ILE A 576 -18.53 19.23 24.48
C ILE A 576 -18.55 17.86 23.79
N THR A 577 -18.76 16.78 24.54
CA THR A 577 -18.87 15.42 23.99
C THR A 577 -20.08 15.29 23.06
N GLN A 578 -21.22 15.91 23.39
CA GLN A 578 -22.41 15.94 22.54
C GLN A 578 -22.15 16.67 21.21
N TYR A 579 -21.40 17.77 21.23
CA TYR A 579 -21.04 18.49 20.00
C TYR A 579 -20.04 17.71 19.14
N CYS A 580 -18.96 17.24 19.77
CA CYS A 580 -17.89 16.52 19.10
C CYS A 580 -18.42 15.20 18.53
N GLY A 581 -19.29 14.52 19.27
CA GLY A 581 -19.80 13.19 18.91
C GLY A 581 -18.64 12.26 18.57
N THR A 582 -18.76 11.57 17.43
CA THR A 582 -17.71 10.72 16.84
C THR A 582 -16.87 11.44 15.77
N ASN A 583 -17.04 12.76 15.58
CA ASN A 583 -16.34 13.52 14.54
C ASN A 583 -14.93 13.90 14.99
N SER A 584 -13.92 13.23 14.42
CA SER A 584 -12.50 13.38 14.79
C SER A 584 -11.95 14.79 14.57
N GLN A 585 -12.43 15.51 13.56
CA GLN A 585 -12.03 16.90 13.32
C GLN A 585 -12.60 17.85 14.37
N ARG A 586 -13.88 17.72 14.74
CA ARG A 586 -14.48 18.49 15.84
C ARG A 586 -13.78 18.22 17.15
N LEU A 587 -13.46 16.95 17.41
CA LEU A 587 -12.70 16.55 18.59
C LEU A 587 -11.32 17.21 18.60
N PHE A 588 -10.59 17.13 17.48
CA PHE A 588 -9.26 17.75 17.35
C PHE A 588 -9.31 19.27 17.61
N TRP A 589 -10.20 20.00 16.95
CA TRP A 589 -10.27 21.46 17.12
C TRP A 589 -10.74 21.85 18.52
N VAL A 590 -11.86 21.29 18.98
CA VAL A 590 -12.45 21.69 20.26
C VAL A 590 -11.60 21.25 21.45
N MET A 591 -10.98 20.06 21.42
CA MET A 591 -10.14 19.60 22.53
C MET A 591 -8.81 20.36 22.61
N ASN A 592 -8.31 20.86 21.48
CA ASN A 592 -7.11 21.68 21.43
C ASN A 592 -7.35 23.17 21.68
N SER A 593 -8.61 23.62 21.77
CA SER A 593 -8.94 25.00 22.12
C SER A 593 -8.32 25.40 23.45
N GLN A 594 -7.58 26.51 23.43
CA GLN A 594 -6.90 27.04 24.60
C GLN A 594 -7.79 28.02 25.36
N MET A 595 -7.72 27.97 26.69
CA MET A 595 -8.35 28.97 27.54
C MET A 595 -7.57 30.29 27.46
N SER A 596 -8.26 31.40 27.24
CA SER A 596 -7.68 32.73 27.01
C SER A 596 -6.86 33.26 28.19
N ASN A 597 -7.09 32.74 29.39
CA ASN A 597 -6.31 33.07 30.60
C ASN A 597 -5.06 32.20 30.77
N GLY A 598 -4.72 31.37 29.79
CA GLY A 598 -3.57 30.46 29.84
C GLY A 598 -3.75 29.27 30.78
N TRP A 599 -4.98 28.98 31.24
CA TRP A 599 -5.23 27.87 32.15
C TRP A 599 -4.87 26.51 31.54
N GLY A 600 -5.07 26.31 30.24
CA GLY A 600 -4.84 25.04 29.56
C GLY A 600 -5.82 24.82 28.41
N SER A 601 -5.98 23.57 27.98
CA SER A 601 -6.89 23.21 26.88
C SER A 601 -8.26 22.71 27.38
N VAL A 602 -9.24 22.70 26.48
CA VAL A 602 -10.54 22.03 26.71
C VAL A 602 -10.36 20.55 27.02
N GLN A 603 -9.38 19.87 26.41
CA GLN A 603 -9.07 18.47 26.73
C GLN A 603 -8.70 18.30 28.20
N GLN A 604 -7.83 19.17 28.71
CA GLN A 604 -7.41 19.13 30.12
C GLN A 604 -8.61 19.41 31.04
N LEU A 605 -9.49 20.34 30.67
CA LEU A 605 -10.71 20.63 31.40
C LEU A 605 -11.69 19.45 31.44
N CYS A 606 -11.88 18.77 30.30
CA CYS A 606 -12.73 17.57 30.21
C CYS A 606 -12.16 16.39 31.01
N ASN A 607 -10.84 16.26 31.08
CA ASN A 607 -10.16 15.19 31.83
C ASN A 607 -10.22 15.37 33.35
N CYS A 608 -10.61 16.56 33.84
CA CYS A 608 -10.83 16.80 35.27
C CYS A 608 -11.99 16.01 35.88
N ASN A 609 -12.82 15.39 35.04
CA ASN A 609 -13.94 14.53 35.44
C ASN A 609 -13.48 13.23 36.16
N GLY A 610 -12.21 12.82 36.03
CA GLY A 610 -11.69 11.57 36.61
C GLY A 610 -10.96 11.69 37.96
N THR A 611 -10.69 12.91 38.46
CA THR A 611 -9.76 13.12 39.59
C THR A 611 -10.35 13.83 40.81
N MET A 612 -11.63 14.20 40.80
CA MET A 612 -12.29 14.83 41.96
C MET A 612 -13.11 13.84 42.79
N SER A 613 -12.42 12.86 43.36
CA SER A 613 -12.86 12.16 44.57
C SER A 613 -11.75 12.27 45.61
N GLY A 614 -11.73 13.41 46.30
CA GLY A 614 -10.96 13.68 47.50
C GLY A 614 -11.80 14.58 48.39
#